data_AF-A0AAN9K4B9-F1
#
_entry.id   AF-A0AAN9K4B9-F1
#
_cell.length_a   1.000
_cell.length_b   1.000
_cell.length_c   1.000
_cell.angle_alpha   90.00
_cell.angle_beta   90.00
_cell.angle_gamma   90.00
#
_symmetry.space_group_name_H-M   'P 1'
#
loop_
_entity.id
_entity.type
_entity.pdbx_description
1 polymer ?
#
loop_
_entity_poly.entity_id
_entity_poly.type
_entity_poly.pdbx_seq_one_letter_code
_entity_poly.pdbx_strand_id
1 'polypeptide(L)'
;MDAAAPYNPRTVEEVFRDFKGRRAALIKALTNDVEEFYQQCDPDKENLCLYGFPSEQWEVNLPAEEVPPELPEPALGINFARDGMQEKDWLSLVAVHSDAWLIAVAFYFGARFGFDKADRKRLFNMINDLPTIFEVVTGTTKKQGKEKSSVSNNSSTKSKSNSKRGSESKLSKAMQAKEEDEEEVGLGMEEEDEEEHGETFCGACGELYAPDEFWICCDICEKWFHGKCVKITPARAEHIKQYKCPSCSNKRARS
;
A
#
# COMPACT_ATOMS: atom_id res chain seq x y z
N MET A 1 11.13 -17.69 35.47
CA MET A 1 10.54 -17.82 34.12
C MET A 1 9.35 -16.88 34.12
N ASP A 2 9.59 -15.60 33.90
CA ASP A 2 8.53 -14.61 33.78
C ASP A 2 7.97 -14.72 32.37
N ALA A 3 6.76 -15.24 32.25
CA ALA A 3 6.00 -15.17 31.01
C ALA A 3 5.79 -13.69 30.70
N ALA A 4 6.52 -13.17 29.70
CA ALA A 4 6.32 -11.82 29.21
C ALA A 4 4.84 -11.66 28.85
N ALA A 5 4.15 -10.73 29.50
CA ALA A 5 2.77 -10.39 29.17
C ALA A 5 2.67 -10.09 27.66
N PRO A 6 1.60 -10.51 26.98
CA PRO A 6 1.44 -10.27 25.55
C PRO A 6 1.55 -8.77 25.27
N TYR A 7 2.63 -8.37 24.61
CA TYR A 7 2.87 -6.99 24.22
C TYR A 7 1.75 -6.57 23.26
N ASN A 8 0.92 -5.64 23.68
CA ASN A 8 -0.26 -5.23 22.92
C ASN A 8 -0.18 -3.71 22.72
N PRO A 9 0.36 -3.22 21.57
CA PRO A 9 0.42 -1.79 21.30
C PRO A 9 -1.00 -1.21 21.30
N ARG A 10 -1.20 0.06 21.67
CA ARG A 10 -2.54 0.69 21.67
C ARG A 10 -2.54 2.08 21.06
N THR A 11 -1.41 2.80 21.07
CA THR A 11 -1.30 4.12 20.44
C THR A 11 -0.56 4.09 19.11
N VAL A 12 -0.68 5.16 18.32
CA VAL A 12 0.05 5.34 17.05
C VAL A 12 1.56 5.18 17.25
N GLU A 13 2.12 5.73 18.32
CA GLU A 13 3.54 5.62 18.65
C GLU A 13 3.96 4.19 19.01
N GLU A 14 3.09 3.44 19.68
CA GLU A 14 3.37 2.05 20.07
C GLU A 14 3.31 1.11 18.87
N VAL A 15 2.35 1.32 17.96
CA VAL A 15 2.29 0.61 16.67
C VAL A 15 3.49 0.98 15.80
N PHE A 16 3.88 2.26 15.76
CA PHE A 16 5.08 2.66 15.03
C PHE A 16 6.37 2.10 15.66
N ARG A 17 6.43 1.97 17.00
CA ARG A 17 7.54 1.32 17.69
C ARG A 17 7.62 -0.17 17.33
N ASP A 18 6.48 -0.85 17.30
CA ASP A 18 6.37 -2.24 16.83
C ASP A 18 6.89 -2.38 15.39
N PHE A 19 6.37 -1.55 14.47
CA PHE A 19 6.83 -1.47 13.08
C PHE A 19 8.35 -1.29 12.98
N LYS A 20 8.93 -0.35 13.74
CA LYS A 20 10.39 -0.11 13.72
C LYS A 20 11.19 -1.30 14.20
N GLY A 21 10.74 -1.98 15.26
CA GLY A 21 11.43 -3.17 15.79
C GLY A 21 11.47 -4.29 14.75
N ARG A 22 10.31 -4.59 14.16
CA ARG A 22 10.22 -5.60 13.08
C ARG A 22 11.03 -5.18 11.85
N ARG A 23 10.98 -3.91 11.45
CA ARG A 23 11.78 -3.38 10.34
C ARG A 23 13.28 -3.51 10.60
N ALA A 24 13.74 -3.22 11.82
CA ALA A 24 15.15 -3.38 12.18
C ALA A 24 15.59 -4.84 12.11
N ALA A 25 14.76 -5.78 12.56
CA ALA A 25 15.01 -7.21 12.43
C ALA A 25 15.18 -7.65 10.96
N LEU A 26 14.27 -7.22 10.09
CA LEU A 26 14.29 -7.58 8.67
C LEU A 26 15.48 -6.96 7.93
N ILE A 27 15.83 -5.70 8.25
CA ILE A 27 17.06 -5.09 7.75
C ILE A 27 18.26 -5.91 8.19
N LYS A 28 18.35 -6.29 9.47
CA LYS A 28 19.44 -7.10 10.00
C LYS A 28 19.59 -8.41 9.22
N ALA A 29 18.49 -9.12 8.97
CA ALA A 29 18.47 -10.35 8.18
C ALA A 29 19.01 -10.15 6.75
N LEU A 30 18.61 -9.07 6.09
CA LEU A 30 18.93 -8.79 4.68
C LEU A 30 20.24 -8.03 4.48
N THR A 31 20.91 -7.61 5.55
CA THR A 31 22.20 -6.90 5.49
C THR A 31 23.27 -7.58 6.34
N ASN A 32 23.14 -7.49 7.66
CA ASN A 32 24.21 -7.85 8.59
C ASN A 32 24.35 -9.36 8.74
N ASP A 33 23.23 -10.06 8.72
CA ASP A 33 23.14 -11.50 8.91
C ASP A 33 22.80 -12.22 7.58
N VAL A 34 23.11 -11.58 6.43
CA VAL A 34 22.69 -12.06 5.11
C VAL A 34 23.18 -13.48 4.79
N GLU A 35 24.39 -13.84 5.22
CA GLU A 35 24.94 -15.18 5.03
C GLU A 35 24.15 -16.23 5.83
N GLU A 36 23.77 -15.90 7.07
CA GLU A 36 22.98 -16.78 7.93
C GLU A 36 21.56 -16.94 7.37
N PHE A 37 20.93 -15.83 6.98
CA PHE A 37 19.62 -15.81 6.35
C PHE A 37 19.59 -16.63 5.05
N TYR A 38 20.60 -16.46 4.19
CA TYR A 38 20.73 -17.20 2.93
C TYR A 38 20.83 -18.72 3.16
N GLN A 39 21.63 -19.14 4.15
CA GLN A 39 21.78 -20.55 4.51
C GLN A 39 20.50 -21.17 5.08
N GLN A 40 19.73 -20.40 5.86
CA GLN A 40 18.45 -20.88 6.40
C GLN A 40 17.37 -21.06 5.32
N CYS A 41 17.40 -20.25 4.25
CA CYS A 41 16.49 -20.29 3.11
C CYS A 41 16.81 -21.43 2.12
N ASP A 42 16.84 -22.67 2.59
CA ASP A 42 17.11 -23.85 1.78
C ASP A 42 15.95 -24.16 0.80
N PRO A 43 16.18 -24.19 -0.53
CA PRO A 43 15.15 -24.49 -1.53
C PRO A 43 14.63 -25.94 -1.47
N ASP A 44 15.37 -26.85 -0.85
CA ASP A 44 14.95 -28.25 -0.67
C ASP A 44 14.00 -28.44 0.53
N LYS A 45 13.81 -27.40 1.35
CA LYS A 45 12.81 -27.38 2.43
C LYS A 45 11.44 -26.98 1.90
N GLU A 46 10.43 -27.19 2.74
CA GLU A 46 9.09 -26.63 2.54
C GLU A 46 9.11 -25.10 2.34
N ASN A 47 7.99 -24.53 1.92
CA ASN A 47 7.93 -23.10 1.62
C ASN A 47 8.12 -22.27 2.90
N LEU A 48 9.20 -21.51 2.96
CA LEU A 48 9.58 -20.71 4.12
C LEU A 48 9.16 -19.25 3.97
N CYS A 49 9.04 -18.59 5.12
CA CYS A 49 8.74 -17.18 5.30
C CYS A 49 9.86 -16.50 6.08
N LEU A 50 10.02 -15.19 5.92
CA LEU A 50 10.87 -14.35 6.78
C LEU A 50 9.99 -13.53 7.72
N TYR A 51 10.18 -13.69 9.03
CA TYR A 51 9.48 -12.97 10.07
C TYR A 51 10.40 -11.96 10.75
N GLY A 52 9.85 -10.77 11.02
CA GLY A 52 10.46 -9.77 11.89
C GLY A 52 9.65 -9.58 13.18
N PHE A 53 10.34 -9.56 14.32
CA PHE A 53 9.72 -9.38 15.63
C PHE A 53 9.97 -7.97 16.22
N PRO A 54 9.07 -7.47 17.08
CA PRO A 54 9.24 -6.17 17.73
C PRO A 54 10.49 -6.09 18.63
N SER A 55 11.03 -7.24 19.02
CA SER A 55 12.29 -7.42 19.76
C SER A 55 13.55 -7.26 18.90
N GLU A 56 13.40 -6.83 17.64
CA GLU A 56 14.50 -6.68 16.68
C GLU A 56 15.19 -8.01 16.33
N GLN A 57 14.51 -9.13 16.58
CA GLN A 57 14.91 -10.46 16.14
C GLN A 57 14.16 -10.85 14.86
N TRP A 58 14.82 -11.62 13.99
CA TRP A 58 14.22 -12.19 12.79
C TRP A 58 14.23 -13.72 12.87
N GLU A 59 13.37 -14.36 12.09
CA GLU A 59 13.30 -15.82 12.01
C GLU A 59 12.87 -16.25 10.61
N VAL A 60 13.45 -17.35 10.12
CA VAL A 60 12.97 -18.06 8.93
C VAL A 60 12.22 -19.30 9.39
N ASN A 61 10.92 -19.35 9.12
CA ASN A 61 10.05 -20.44 9.57
C ASN A 61 8.93 -20.73 8.57
N LEU A 62 8.21 -21.82 8.78
CA LEU A 62 6.97 -22.15 8.08
C LEU A 62 5.87 -21.11 8.39
N PRO A 63 4.88 -20.95 7.49
CA PRO A 63 3.71 -20.12 7.77
C PRO A 63 2.96 -20.60 9.01
N ALA A 64 2.22 -19.70 9.68
CA ALA A 64 1.45 -20.08 10.86
C ALA A 64 0.45 -21.21 10.56
N GLU A 65 0.37 -22.19 11.47
CA GLU A 65 -0.57 -23.31 11.37
C GLU A 65 -2.01 -22.91 11.78
N GLU A 66 -2.16 -21.83 12.53
CA GLU A 66 -3.45 -21.35 13.03
C GLU A 66 -4.32 -20.75 11.91
N VAL A 67 -5.63 -21.06 11.94
CA VAL A 67 -6.59 -20.61 10.92
C VAL A 67 -7.82 -19.96 11.57
N PRO A 68 -8.06 -18.64 11.37
CA PRO A 68 -7.18 -17.68 10.70
C PRO A 68 -5.97 -17.30 11.58
N PRO A 69 -4.82 -16.94 10.98
CA PRO A 69 -3.66 -16.47 11.75
C PRO A 69 -3.96 -15.15 12.46
N GLU A 70 -3.29 -14.90 13.59
CA GLU A 70 -3.50 -13.68 14.37
C GLU A 70 -3.03 -12.41 13.62
N LEU A 71 -1.92 -12.50 12.88
CA LEU A 71 -1.36 -11.39 12.10
C LEU A 71 -1.40 -11.72 10.60
N PRO A 72 -1.34 -10.71 9.72
CA PRO A 72 -1.07 -10.94 8.31
C PRO A 72 0.19 -11.79 8.11
N GLU A 73 0.14 -12.76 7.20
CA GLU A 73 1.29 -13.61 6.89
C GLU A 73 2.24 -12.93 5.90
N PRO A 74 3.57 -13.10 6.06
CA PRO A 74 4.55 -12.67 5.07
C PRO A 74 4.51 -13.54 3.81
N ALA A 75 5.32 -13.19 2.82
CA ALA A 75 5.39 -13.94 1.57
C ALA A 75 5.92 -15.36 1.79
N LEU A 76 5.14 -16.34 1.32
CA LEU A 76 5.45 -17.76 1.41
C LEU A 76 6.33 -18.21 0.25
N GLY A 77 7.34 -19.04 0.55
CA GLY A 77 8.19 -19.68 -0.45
C GLY A 77 9.35 -18.80 -0.93
N ILE A 78 9.86 -17.91 -0.08
CA ILE A 78 11.00 -17.05 -0.43
C ILE A 78 12.25 -17.87 -0.78
N ASN A 79 12.39 -19.07 -0.20
CA ASN A 79 13.48 -20.01 -0.46
C ASN A 79 13.43 -20.60 -1.87
N PHE A 80 12.24 -20.74 -2.48
CA PHE A 80 12.11 -21.37 -3.80
C PHE A 80 12.80 -20.60 -4.93
N ALA A 81 12.76 -19.26 -4.86
CA ALA A 81 13.36 -18.40 -5.88
C ALA A 81 14.87 -18.14 -5.67
N ARG A 82 15.45 -18.57 -4.53
CA ARG A 82 16.81 -18.18 -4.10
C ARG A 82 17.87 -18.54 -5.14
N ASP A 83 17.84 -19.76 -5.65
CA ASP A 83 18.85 -20.28 -6.59
C ASP A 83 18.50 -20.00 -8.07
N GLY A 84 17.30 -19.48 -8.33
CA GLY A 84 16.80 -19.16 -9.67
C GLY A 84 17.18 -17.77 -10.17
N MET A 85 17.83 -16.94 -9.37
CA MET A 85 18.19 -15.56 -9.71
C MET A 85 19.48 -15.10 -9.01
N GLN A 86 19.98 -13.90 -9.35
CA GLN A 86 21.14 -13.33 -8.65
C GLN A 86 20.76 -13.02 -7.20
N GLU A 87 21.68 -13.29 -6.27
CA GLU A 87 21.46 -13.08 -4.83
C GLU A 87 20.94 -11.67 -4.51
N LYS A 88 21.53 -10.63 -5.10
CA LYS A 88 21.07 -9.24 -4.92
C LYS A 88 19.61 -9.01 -5.37
N ASP A 89 19.17 -9.70 -6.41
CA ASP A 89 17.83 -9.55 -6.99
C ASP A 89 16.84 -10.33 -6.12
N TRP A 90 17.25 -11.49 -5.59
CA TRP A 90 16.50 -12.24 -4.59
C TRP A 90 16.34 -11.46 -3.28
N LEU A 91 17.41 -10.88 -2.73
CA LEU A 91 17.34 -10.04 -1.54
C LEU A 91 16.43 -8.82 -1.75
N SER A 92 16.48 -8.22 -2.93
CA SER A 92 15.59 -7.12 -3.31
C SER A 92 14.12 -7.55 -3.36
N LEU A 93 13.84 -8.74 -3.91
CA LEU A 93 12.51 -9.33 -3.92
C LEU A 93 11.98 -9.56 -2.51
N VAL A 94 12.79 -10.19 -1.64
CA VAL A 94 12.43 -10.43 -0.23
C VAL A 94 12.20 -9.11 0.51
N ALA A 95 13.01 -8.07 0.24
CA ALA A 95 12.84 -6.75 0.82
C ALA A 95 11.49 -6.11 0.46
N VAL A 96 11.09 -6.16 -0.82
CA VAL A 96 9.79 -5.61 -1.27
C VAL A 96 8.61 -6.32 -0.60
N HIS A 97 8.65 -7.65 -0.52
CA HIS A 97 7.62 -8.40 0.19
C HIS A 97 7.59 -8.12 1.70
N SER A 98 8.77 -7.91 2.30
CA SER A 98 8.91 -7.53 3.70
C SER A 98 8.33 -6.14 3.99
N ASP A 99 8.58 -5.16 3.11
CA ASP A 99 8.01 -3.81 3.21
C ASP A 99 6.48 -3.84 3.17
N ALA A 100 5.89 -4.61 2.23
CA ALA A 100 4.44 -4.78 2.13
C ALA A 100 3.85 -5.44 3.39
N TRP A 101 4.50 -6.48 3.89
CA TRP A 101 4.09 -7.18 5.11
C TRP A 101 4.10 -6.27 6.34
N LEU A 102 5.14 -5.46 6.53
CA LEU A 102 5.23 -4.53 7.66
C LEU A 102 4.09 -3.50 7.67
N ILE A 103 3.73 -2.95 6.50
CA ILE A 103 2.60 -2.02 6.39
C ILE A 103 1.30 -2.76 6.73
N ALA A 104 1.10 -3.99 6.22
CA ALA A 104 -0.08 -4.78 6.53
C ALA A 104 -0.22 -5.03 8.05
N VAL A 105 0.86 -5.43 8.73
CA VAL A 105 0.87 -5.64 10.19
C VAL A 105 0.57 -4.35 10.96
N ALA A 106 1.19 -3.23 10.57
CA ALA A 106 0.99 -1.95 11.24
C ALA A 106 -0.47 -1.47 11.13
N PHE A 107 -1.09 -1.61 9.95
CA PHE A 107 -2.49 -1.22 9.73
C PHE A 107 -3.50 -2.24 10.28
N TYR A 108 -3.14 -3.52 10.36
CA TYR A 108 -3.91 -4.51 11.10
C TYR A 108 -4.05 -4.11 12.58
N PHE A 109 -2.92 -3.74 13.22
CA PHE A 109 -2.93 -3.22 14.58
C PHE A 109 -3.73 -1.92 14.69
N GLY A 110 -3.55 -0.98 13.76
CA GLY A 110 -4.33 0.26 13.72
C GLY A 110 -5.84 -0.02 13.71
N ALA A 111 -6.31 -0.95 12.88
CA ALA A 111 -7.71 -1.35 12.86
C ALA A 111 -8.15 -2.02 14.17
N ARG A 112 -7.35 -2.96 14.70
CA ARG A 112 -7.64 -3.67 15.96
C ARG A 112 -7.73 -2.75 17.17
N PHE A 113 -7.01 -1.63 17.15
CA PHE A 113 -7.00 -0.63 18.24
C PHE A 113 -7.91 0.57 18.00
N GLY A 114 -8.69 0.56 16.91
CA GLY A 114 -9.70 1.59 16.64
C GLY A 114 -9.15 2.91 16.11
N PHE A 115 -8.05 2.89 15.36
CA PHE A 115 -7.47 4.09 14.77
C PHE A 115 -8.44 4.76 13.79
N ASP A 116 -8.66 6.06 14.00
CA ASP A 116 -9.47 6.87 13.12
C ASP A 116 -8.70 7.31 11.85
N LYS A 117 -9.29 8.19 11.05
CA LYS A 117 -8.66 8.72 9.83
C LYS A 117 -7.37 9.49 10.13
N ALA A 118 -7.34 10.28 11.21
CA ALA A 118 -6.17 11.07 11.58
C ALA A 118 -5.04 10.18 12.11
N ASP A 119 -5.36 9.16 12.91
CA ASP A 119 -4.39 8.19 13.43
C ASP A 119 -3.73 7.41 12.29
N ARG A 120 -4.51 6.90 11.34
CA ARG A 120 -3.99 6.19 10.16
C ARG A 120 -3.08 7.07 9.31
N LYS A 121 -3.47 8.32 9.07
CA LYS A 121 -2.64 9.30 8.35
C LYS A 121 -1.32 9.56 9.09
N ARG A 122 -1.38 9.72 10.41
CA ARG A 122 -0.22 9.96 11.25
C ARG A 122 0.74 8.77 11.25
N LEU A 123 0.23 7.55 11.42
CA LEU A 123 1.00 6.31 11.35
C LEU A 123 1.71 6.19 9.99
N PHE A 124 0.98 6.40 8.90
CA PHE A 124 1.53 6.33 7.55
C PHE A 124 2.70 7.31 7.36
N ASN A 125 2.53 8.57 7.78
CA ASN A 125 3.59 9.57 7.67
C ASN A 125 4.86 9.14 8.43
N MET A 126 4.70 8.64 9.67
CA MET A 126 5.84 8.17 10.47
C MET A 126 6.56 6.98 9.81
N ILE A 127 5.80 6.05 9.21
CA ILE A 127 6.36 4.91 8.45
C ILE A 127 7.13 5.43 7.22
N ASN A 128 6.53 6.36 6.48
CA ASN A 128 7.04 6.86 5.21
C ASN A 128 8.21 7.85 5.36
N ASP A 129 8.46 8.36 6.58
CA ASP A 129 9.66 9.13 6.91
C ASP A 129 10.94 8.27 6.96
N LEU A 130 10.80 6.94 6.99
CA LEU A 130 11.91 5.99 6.97
C LEU A 130 12.14 5.47 5.55
N PRO A 131 13.40 5.21 5.14
CA PRO A 131 13.64 4.51 3.89
C PRO A 131 13.04 3.10 3.97
N THR A 132 12.56 2.58 2.85
CA THR A 132 12.06 1.20 2.80
C THR A 132 13.21 0.22 3.00
N ILE A 133 12.91 -1.02 3.35
CA ILE A 133 13.92 -2.09 3.43
C ILE A 133 14.55 -2.27 2.05
N PHE A 134 13.74 -2.24 0.99
CA PHE A 134 14.25 -2.27 -0.39
C PHE A 134 15.27 -1.16 -0.68
N GLU A 135 14.99 0.09 -0.29
CA GLU A 135 15.93 1.20 -0.49
C GLU A 135 17.24 1.03 0.29
N VAL A 136 17.16 0.44 1.49
CA VAL A 136 18.33 0.13 2.32
C VAL A 136 19.17 -0.98 1.67
N VAL A 137 18.54 -2.08 1.25
CA VAL A 137 19.21 -3.25 0.63
C VAL A 137 19.83 -2.90 -0.72
N THR A 138 19.15 -2.06 -1.52
CA THR A 138 19.64 -1.66 -2.85
C THR A 138 20.56 -0.43 -2.83
N GLY A 139 20.69 0.24 -1.68
CA GLY A 139 21.49 1.46 -1.54
C GLY A 139 20.93 2.68 -2.26
N THR A 140 19.64 2.69 -2.61
CA THR A 140 19.00 3.80 -3.33
C THR A 140 18.55 4.96 -2.43
N THR A 141 18.85 4.90 -1.12
CA THR A 141 18.52 5.98 -0.18
C THR A 141 19.10 7.31 -0.65
N LYS A 142 18.26 8.16 -1.25
CA LYS A 142 18.63 9.55 -1.52
C LYS A 142 18.87 10.21 -0.17
N LYS A 143 20.08 10.73 0.06
CA LYS A 143 20.37 11.59 1.22
C LYS A 143 19.34 12.71 1.22
N GLN A 144 18.32 12.63 2.08
CA GLN A 144 17.37 13.74 2.24
C GLN A 144 18.18 14.97 2.63
N GLY A 145 18.17 15.95 1.74
CA GLY A 145 18.82 17.23 1.95
C GLY A 145 18.20 17.88 3.18
N LYS A 146 19.06 18.16 4.16
CA LYS A 146 18.78 19.04 5.29
C LYS A 146 18.17 20.33 4.74
N GLU A 147 16.86 20.52 4.86
CA GLU A 147 16.23 21.80 4.57
C GLU A 147 16.90 22.86 5.45
N LYS A 148 17.72 23.72 4.85
CA LYS A 148 18.20 24.92 5.51
C LYS A 148 17.02 25.90 5.52
N SER A 149 16.40 26.03 6.68
CA SER A 149 15.63 27.21 7.05
C SER A 149 16.49 28.47 6.86
N SER A 150 16.35 29.14 5.71
CA SER A 150 16.93 30.46 5.50
C SER A 150 16.01 31.52 6.08
N VAL A 151 16.12 31.74 7.39
CA VAL A 151 15.64 32.97 8.03
C VAL A 151 16.67 34.06 7.70
N SER A 152 16.41 34.82 6.63
CA SER A 152 17.17 36.03 6.32
C SER A 152 16.52 37.23 7.00
N ASN A 153 16.95 37.51 8.23
CA ASN A 153 16.77 38.81 8.85
C ASN A 153 17.80 39.79 8.27
N ASN A 154 17.36 40.79 7.50
CA ASN A 154 18.00 42.09 7.50
C ASN A 154 17.05 43.18 6.97
N SER A 155 16.67 44.12 7.83
CA SER A 155 16.02 45.38 7.44
C SER A 155 16.43 46.47 8.42
N SER A 156 17.34 47.33 7.97
CA SER A 156 17.65 48.60 8.62
C SER A 156 17.67 49.74 7.59
N THR A 157 16.87 50.75 7.92
CA THR A 157 17.00 52.19 7.61
C THR A 157 16.72 52.74 6.20
N LYS A 158 15.54 53.39 6.12
CA LYS A 158 15.24 54.77 5.63
C LYS A 158 16.01 55.32 4.43
N SER A 159 15.24 55.78 3.42
CA SER A 159 15.36 57.13 2.85
C SER A 159 14.08 57.58 2.12
N LYS A 160 13.64 58.81 2.41
CA LYS A 160 12.53 59.55 1.81
C LYS A 160 13.00 60.21 0.50
N SER A 161 12.12 60.29 -0.50
CA SER A 161 11.97 61.48 -1.33
C SER A 161 10.55 61.55 -1.92
N ASN A 162 10.15 62.77 -2.26
CA ASN A 162 8.79 63.30 -2.23
C ASN A 162 8.42 63.81 -3.62
N SER A 163 7.20 63.59 -4.13
CA SER A 163 6.50 64.59 -4.97
C SER A 163 5.00 64.31 -5.16
N LYS A 164 4.24 65.25 -4.59
CA LYS A 164 2.85 65.69 -4.77
C LYS A 164 2.13 65.38 -6.10
N ARG A 165 0.88 64.92 -5.96
CA ARG A 165 -0.40 65.46 -6.49
C ARG A 165 -1.48 64.44 -6.08
N GLY A 166 -2.57 64.72 -5.37
CA GLY A 166 -3.37 65.93 -5.16
C GLY A 166 -4.76 65.70 -5.74
N SER A 167 -5.71 65.16 -4.97
CA SER A 167 -7.12 65.59 -4.90
C SER A 167 -7.95 64.66 -4.00
N GLU A 168 -8.76 65.27 -3.14
CA GLU A 168 -9.67 64.66 -2.16
C GLU A 168 -10.94 64.08 -2.82
N SER A 169 -11.58 63.07 -2.22
CA SER A 169 -12.86 63.21 -1.48
C SER A 169 -13.66 61.90 -1.29
N LYS A 170 -13.78 61.52 -0.01
CA LYS A 170 -14.97 61.08 0.77
C LYS A 170 -15.98 60.04 0.22
N LEU A 171 -15.94 58.85 0.84
CA LEU A 171 -16.97 58.23 1.72
C LEU A 171 -18.49 58.46 1.51
N SER A 172 -19.23 57.35 1.29
CA SER A 172 -20.50 56.93 1.94
C SER A 172 -20.82 55.52 1.39
N LYS A 173 -20.94 54.39 2.13
CA LYS A 173 -21.74 53.89 3.29
C LYS A 173 -23.24 53.63 3.01
N ALA A 174 -23.61 52.35 2.87
CA ALA A 174 -24.80 51.63 3.41
C ALA A 174 -24.74 50.16 2.90
N MET A 175 -24.64 49.07 3.68
CA MET A 175 -25.49 48.44 4.71
C MET A 175 -26.74 47.67 4.20
N GLN A 176 -26.72 46.34 4.34
CA GLN A 176 -27.77 45.38 4.82
C GLN A 176 -27.22 43.94 4.58
N ALA A 177 -26.97 43.02 5.53
CA ALA A 177 -27.82 42.31 6.52
C ALA A 177 -29.04 41.65 5.84
N LYS A 178 -29.35 40.35 5.90
CA LYS A 178 -29.19 39.32 6.95
C LYS A 178 -29.45 37.92 6.36
N GLU A 179 -29.07 36.90 7.13
CA GLU A 179 -29.31 35.45 7.01
C GLU A 179 -30.80 35.06 6.89
N GLU A 180 -31.11 33.91 6.27
CA GLU A 180 -31.73 32.75 6.93
C GLU A 180 -31.82 31.52 5.98
N ASP A 181 -31.84 30.37 6.64
CA ASP A 181 -31.71 28.97 6.25
C ASP A 181 -32.94 28.42 5.51
N GLU A 182 -32.77 27.39 4.67
CA GLU A 182 -33.61 26.17 4.58
C GLU A 182 -33.32 25.35 3.30
N GLU A 183 -33.27 24.03 3.53
CA GLU A 183 -32.90 22.94 2.64
C GLU A 183 -33.82 22.78 1.41
N GLU A 184 -33.23 22.46 0.25
CA GLU A 184 -33.82 21.46 -0.64
C GLU A 184 -32.78 20.71 -1.49
N VAL A 185 -33.04 19.42 -1.61
CA VAL A 185 -32.32 18.37 -2.32
C VAL A 185 -32.41 18.54 -3.85
N GLY A 186 -31.31 18.32 -4.57
CA GLY A 186 -31.36 18.30 -6.04
C GLY A 186 -30.01 18.20 -6.74
N LEU A 187 -29.55 16.96 -6.95
CA LEU A 187 -28.82 16.41 -8.09
C LEU A 187 -27.99 17.35 -8.99
N GLY A 188 -26.68 17.05 -9.11
CA GLY A 188 -25.87 17.45 -10.27
C GLY A 188 -24.41 17.74 -9.94
N MET A 189 -23.62 16.71 -9.62
CA MET A 189 -22.16 16.78 -9.78
C MET A 189 -21.80 16.07 -11.08
N GLU A 190 -21.48 16.84 -12.11
CA GLU A 190 -20.63 16.44 -13.24
C GLU A 190 -19.27 17.10 -12.97
N GLU A 191 -18.25 16.31 -12.62
CA GLU A 191 -17.10 15.90 -13.47
C GLU A 191 -16.05 17.05 -13.58
N GLU A 192 -14.73 16.89 -13.49
CA GLU A 192 -13.78 15.92 -14.02
C GLU A 192 -12.53 15.96 -13.08
N ASP A 193 -11.89 14.88 -12.64
CA ASP A 193 -10.92 14.08 -13.41
C ASP A 193 -10.84 12.64 -12.85
N GLU A 194 -11.59 11.70 -13.42
CA GLU A 194 -11.22 10.27 -13.45
C GLU A 194 -11.25 9.82 -14.90
N GLU A 195 -10.13 10.08 -15.60
CA GLU A 195 -9.89 9.49 -16.92
C GLU A 195 -9.75 7.97 -16.79
N GLU A 196 -10.70 7.29 -17.42
CA GLU A 196 -10.51 6.03 -18.15
C GLU A 196 -10.42 4.73 -17.33
N HIS A 197 -11.51 4.35 -16.67
CA HIS A 197 -11.86 2.94 -16.51
C HIS A 197 -12.98 2.58 -17.47
N GLY A 198 -12.59 2.17 -18.68
CA GLY A 198 -13.53 1.65 -19.68
C GLY A 198 -14.44 0.59 -19.07
N GLU A 199 -15.74 0.80 -19.21
CA GLU A 199 -16.79 -0.08 -18.73
C GLU A 199 -16.54 -1.53 -19.20
N THR A 200 -16.21 -2.43 -18.27
CA THR A 200 -15.96 -3.83 -18.60
C THR A 200 -17.29 -4.58 -18.67
N PHE A 201 -17.64 -5.08 -19.85
CA PHE A 201 -18.88 -5.84 -20.07
C PHE A 201 -18.64 -7.34 -20.18
N CYS A 202 -19.59 -8.12 -19.68
CA CYS A 202 -19.59 -9.56 -19.86
C CYS A 202 -19.76 -9.93 -21.34
N GLY A 203 -18.79 -10.63 -21.92
CA GLY A 203 -18.84 -11.07 -23.32
C GLY A 203 -19.92 -12.10 -23.66
N ALA A 204 -20.75 -12.52 -22.70
CA ALA A 204 -21.86 -13.45 -22.87
C ALA A 204 -23.24 -12.82 -22.61
N CYS A 205 -23.44 -12.09 -21.51
CA CYS A 205 -24.72 -11.45 -21.20
C CYS A 205 -24.76 -9.93 -21.48
N GLY A 206 -23.60 -9.28 -21.68
CA GLY A 206 -23.53 -7.84 -21.92
C GLY A 206 -23.78 -6.97 -20.69
N GLU A 207 -23.88 -7.55 -19.49
CA GLU A 207 -24.01 -6.81 -18.24
C GLU A 207 -22.66 -6.20 -17.81
N LEU A 208 -22.73 -5.09 -17.07
CA LEU A 208 -21.58 -4.34 -16.58
C LEU A 208 -20.85 -5.11 -15.46
N TYR A 209 -19.56 -4.82 -15.31
CA TYR A 209 -18.76 -5.35 -14.21
C TYR A 209 -19.35 -5.02 -12.84
N ALA A 210 -19.55 -6.07 -12.04
CA ALA A 210 -19.95 -5.99 -10.64
C ALA A 210 -18.90 -6.72 -9.79
N PRO A 211 -18.31 -6.07 -8.76
CA PRO A 211 -17.19 -6.61 -7.98
C PRO A 211 -17.57 -7.76 -7.03
N ASP A 212 -18.86 -7.96 -6.78
CA ASP A 212 -19.41 -9.03 -5.94
C ASP A 212 -19.65 -10.34 -6.72
N GLU A 213 -19.49 -10.34 -8.05
CA GLU A 213 -19.63 -11.51 -8.88
C GLU A 213 -18.28 -12.13 -9.26
N PHE A 214 -18.27 -13.43 -9.56
CA PHE A 214 -17.08 -14.11 -10.05
C PHE A 214 -16.92 -13.91 -11.56
N TRP A 215 -15.76 -13.40 -11.97
CA TRP A 215 -15.40 -13.13 -13.36
C TRP A 215 -14.13 -13.89 -13.78
N ILE A 216 -14.04 -14.23 -15.08
CA ILE A 216 -12.89 -14.89 -15.69
C ILE A 216 -12.59 -14.28 -17.07
N CYS A 217 -11.32 -14.02 -17.36
CA CYS A 217 -10.85 -13.48 -18.64
C CYS A 217 -10.40 -14.61 -19.57
N CYS A 218 -10.79 -14.55 -20.85
CA CYS A 218 -10.37 -15.54 -21.84
C CYS A 218 -8.99 -15.20 -22.44
N ASP A 219 -8.04 -16.13 -22.37
CA ASP A 219 -6.68 -15.96 -22.91
C ASP A 219 -6.58 -15.83 -24.44
N ILE A 220 -7.69 -16.00 -25.17
CA ILE A 220 -7.70 -15.96 -26.65
C ILE A 220 -8.29 -14.65 -27.19
N CYS A 221 -9.29 -14.10 -26.52
CA CYS A 221 -9.97 -12.89 -26.99
C CYS A 221 -9.95 -11.75 -25.98
N GLU A 222 -9.32 -11.96 -24.82
CA GLU A 222 -9.15 -10.97 -23.74
C GLU A 222 -10.46 -10.36 -23.22
N LYS A 223 -11.60 -11.03 -23.51
CA LYS A 223 -12.91 -10.64 -22.99
C LYS A 223 -13.16 -11.25 -21.62
N TRP A 224 -13.84 -10.48 -20.78
CA TRP A 224 -14.29 -10.87 -19.45
C TRP A 224 -15.67 -11.51 -19.48
N PHE A 225 -15.89 -12.50 -18.61
CA PHE A 225 -17.15 -13.23 -18.51
C PHE A 225 -17.50 -13.51 -17.06
N HIS A 226 -18.77 -13.46 -16.68
CA HIS A 226 -19.20 -14.07 -15.43
C HIS A 226 -18.97 -15.57 -15.49
N GLY A 227 -18.51 -16.16 -14.39
CA GLY A 227 -18.37 -17.61 -14.28
C GLY A 227 -19.68 -18.35 -14.52
N LYS A 228 -20.81 -17.80 -14.05
CA LYS A 228 -22.16 -18.34 -14.32
C LYS A 228 -22.49 -18.37 -15.82
N CYS A 229 -22.12 -17.34 -16.57
CA CYS A 229 -22.41 -17.24 -18.01
C CYS A 229 -21.61 -18.24 -18.85
N VAL A 230 -20.46 -18.69 -18.36
CA VAL A 230 -19.57 -19.64 -19.05
C VAL A 230 -19.42 -20.98 -18.35
N LYS A 231 -20.25 -21.24 -17.33
CA LYS A 231 -20.30 -22.48 -16.54
C LYS A 231 -18.95 -22.86 -15.90
N ILE A 232 -18.25 -21.84 -15.39
CA ILE A 232 -17.02 -21.98 -14.61
C ILE A 232 -17.29 -21.47 -13.19
N THR A 233 -17.00 -22.29 -12.20
CA THR A 233 -17.05 -21.90 -10.79
C THR A 233 -15.66 -21.41 -10.34
N PRO A 234 -15.57 -20.61 -9.27
CA PRO A 234 -14.28 -20.19 -8.70
C PRO A 234 -13.32 -21.39 -8.45
N ALA A 235 -13.81 -22.44 -7.78
CA ALA A 235 -13.04 -23.66 -7.52
C ALA A 235 -12.54 -24.35 -8.79
N ARG A 236 -13.30 -24.29 -9.89
CA ARG A 236 -12.85 -24.83 -11.19
C ARG A 236 -11.78 -23.94 -11.81
N ALA A 237 -11.89 -22.61 -11.66
CA ALA A 237 -10.95 -21.64 -12.23
C ALA A 237 -9.56 -21.72 -11.62
N GLU A 238 -9.43 -22.03 -10.33
CA GLU A 238 -8.15 -22.27 -9.65
C GLU A 238 -7.27 -23.32 -10.36
N HIS A 239 -7.90 -24.27 -11.04
CA HIS A 239 -7.22 -25.38 -11.73
C HIS A 239 -7.04 -25.14 -13.24
N ILE A 240 -7.51 -24.00 -13.77
CA ILE A 240 -7.42 -23.67 -15.19
C ILE A 240 -6.17 -22.82 -15.44
N LYS A 241 -5.15 -23.40 -16.07
CA LYS A 241 -3.94 -22.66 -16.48
C LYS A 241 -4.17 -21.68 -17.63
N GLN A 242 -5.09 -22.04 -18.55
CA GLN A 242 -5.49 -21.22 -19.69
C GLN A 242 -6.99 -21.43 -19.94
N TYR A 243 -7.77 -20.38 -19.73
CA TYR A 243 -9.21 -20.37 -19.95
C TYR A 243 -9.57 -19.95 -21.38
N LYS A 244 -10.29 -20.84 -22.06
CA LYS A 244 -10.84 -20.61 -23.39
C LYS A 244 -12.36 -20.49 -23.33
N CYS A 245 -12.90 -19.31 -23.68
CA CYS A 245 -14.34 -19.10 -23.69
C CYS A 245 -15.04 -19.99 -24.74
N PRO A 246 -16.35 -20.25 -24.61
CA PRO A 246 -17.10 -21.11 -25.54
C PRO A 246 -16.96 -20.67 -27.01
N SER A 247 -16.98 -19.36 -27.27
CA SER A 247 -16.82 -18.78 -28.61
C SER A 247 -15.44 -19.05 -29.21
N CYS A 248 -14.38 -19.02 -28.41
CA CYS A 248 -13.04 -19.35 -28.88
C CYS A 248 -12.85 -20.87 -29.00
N SER A 249 -13.48 -21.65 -28.12
CA SER A 249 -13.42 -23.11 -28.11
C SER A 249 -13.93 -23.70 -29.43
N ASN A 250 -15.12 -23.26 -29.86
CA ASN A 250 -15.78 -23.78 -31.06
C ASN A 250 -15.14 -23.36 -32.39
N LYS A 251 -14.31 -22.31 -32.42
CA LYS A 251 -13.64 -21.85 -33.65
C LYS A 251 -12.59 -22.83 -34.21
N ARG A 252 -12.09 -23.79 -33.43
CA ARG A 252 -11.15 -24.84 -33.90
C ARG A 252 -11.82 -26.08 -34.50
N ALA A 253 -13.15 -26.20 -34.43
CA ALA A 253 -13.87 -27.37 -34.96
C ALA A 253 -14.35 -27.21 -36.43
N ARG A 254 -13.98 -26.11 -37.10
CA ARG A 254 -14.27 -25.85 -38.52
C ARG A 254 -13.00 -25.40 -39.24
N SER A 255 -12.07 -26.33 -39.41
CA SER A 255 -10.96 -26.26 -40.38
C SER A 255 -10.54 -27.67 -40.73
#